data_AF-A0A3B4A2G4-F1
#
_entry.id   AF-A0A3B4A2G4-F1
#
_cell.length_a   1.000
_cell.length_b   1.000
_cell.length_c   1.000
_cell.angle_alpha   90.00
_cell.angle_beta   90.00
_cell.angle_gamma   90.00
#
_symmetry.space_group_name_H-M   'P 1'
#
loop_
_entity.id
_entity.type
_entity.pdbx_description
1 polymer ?
#
loop_
_entity_poly.entity_id
_entity_poly.type
_entity_poly.pdbx_seq_one_letter_code
_entity_poly.pdbx_strand_id
1 'polypeptide(L)'
;TEQIVESSDVCCSLQMREYKVVVLGSGGVGKSALTVQFVTGTFIEKYDPTIEDFYRKEIEVDSSPSVLEILDTAGTILAIYLRLTSTPCGALL
;
A
#
# COMPACT_ATOMS: atom_id res chain seq x y z
N THR A 1 -21.16 8.49 37.56
CA THR A 1 -20.62 7.48 36.65
C THR A 1 -19.57 8.15 35.82
N GLU A 2 -18.35 8.06 36.33
CA GLU A 2 -17.14 8.57 35.73
C GLU A 2 -16.90 7.89 34.38
N GLN A 3 -16.61 8.69 33.35
CA GLN A 3 -15.46 8.43 32.47
C GLN A 3 -15.18 9.70 31.67
N ILE A 4 -14.21 10.44 32.19
CA ILE A 4 -13.43 11.43 31.47
C ILE A 4 -12.60 10.61 30.49
N VAL A 5 -13.00 10.61 29.21
CA VAL A 5 -12.19 10.03 28.14
C VAL A 5 -10.99 10.95 27.95
N GLU A 6 -9.82 10.40 28.25
CA GLU A 6 -8.55 11.09 28.40
C GLU A 6 -8.17 11.92 27.16
N SER A 7 -7.87 13.19 27.39
CA SER A 7 -7.34 14.13 26.39
C SER A 7 -5.88 13.85 26.00
N SER A 8 -5.28 12.78 26.53
CA SER A 8 -3.93 12.30 26.20
C SER A 8 -3.86 11.52 24.89
N ASP A 9 -4.96 10.89 24.44
CA ASP A 9 -4.99 10.13 23.17
C ASP A 9 -5.03 11.02 21.92
N VAL A 10 -5.43 12.29 22.10
CA VAL A 10 -5.74 13.21 21.00
C VAL A 10 -4.48 13.83 20.36
N CYS A 11 -3.33 13.81 21.05
CA CYS A 11 -2.10 14.42 20.52
C CYS A 11 -1.17 13.40 19.80
N CYS A 12 -1.18 12.11 20.18
CA CYS A 12 -0.34 11.08 19.54
C CYS A 12 -0.98 10.42 18.30
N SER A 13 -2.28 10.63 18.05
CA SER A 13 -3.05 9.93 17.01
C SER A 13 -3.31 10.74 15.73
N LEU A 14 -2.85 12.01 15.64
CA LEU A 14 -3.00 12.82 14.43
C LEU A 14 -2.17 12.32 13.24
N GLN A 15 -1.25 11.36 13.45
CA GLN A 15 -0.60 10.65 12.36
C GLN A 15 -1.39 9.39 12.03
N MET A 16 -2.19 9.48 10.96
CA MET A 16 -2.80 8.32 10.31
C MET A 16 -1.69 7.33 9.95
N ARG A 17 -1.76 6.09 10.44
CA ARG A 17 -0.72 5.08 10.20
C ARG A 17 -0.62 4.80 8.70
N GLU A 18 0.61 4.77 8.19
CA GLU A 18 0.88 4.55 6.77
C GLU A 18 1.52 3.17 6.57
N TYR A 19 0.91 2.36 5.73
CA TYR A 19 1.40 1.04 5.33
C TYR A 19 1.84 1.08 3.87
N LYS A 20 3.01 0.54 3.56
CA LYS A 20 3.51 0.42 2.19
C LYS A 20 3.59 -1.05 1.81
N VAL A 21 2.93 -1.42 0.71
CA VAL A 21 2.88 -2.79 0.21
C VAL A 21 3.34 -2.80 -1.24
N VAL A 22 4.13 -3.81 -1.61
CA VAL A 22 4.58 -4.03 -2.99
C VAL A 22 3.97 -5.33 -3.50
N VAL A 23 3.32 -5.28 -4.65
CA VAL A 23 2.69 -6.45 -5.27
C VAL A 23 3.64 -7.05 -6.30
N LEU A 24 4.07 -8.28 -6.05
CA LEU A 24 5.07 -9.00 -6.85
C LEU A 24 4.48 -10.27 -7.47
N GLY A 25 5.02 -10.68 -8.61
CA GLY A 25 4.65 -11.95 -9.26
C GLY A 25 4.81 -11.91 -10.78
N SER A 26 4.70 -13.07 -11.42
CA SER A 26 4.89 -13.22 -12.87
C SER A 26 3.96 -12.31 -13.71
N GLY A 27 4.32 -12.08 -14.96
CA GLY A 27 3.46 -11.38 -15.92
C GLY A 27 2.15 -12.12 -16.15
N GLY A 28 1.04 -11.40 -16.29
CA GLY A 28 -0.27 -11.98 -16.64
C GLY A 28 -1.03 -12.70 -15.52
N VAL A 29 -0.51 -12.78 -14.29
CA VAL A 29 -1.20 -13.46 -13.17
C VAL A 29 -2.35 -12.64 -12.55
N GLY A 30 -2.60 -11.41 -13.01
CA GLY A 30 -3.69 -10.57 -12.53
C GLY A 30 -3.39 -9.68 -11.32
N LYS A 31 -2.12 -9.39 -11.02
CA LYS A 31 -1.71 -8.47 -9.93
C LYS A 31 -2.42 -7.13 -10.00
N SER A 32 -2.32 -6.48 -11.16
CA SER A 32 -2.93 -5.17 -11.41
C SER A 32 -4.44 -5.22 -11.34
N ALA A 33 -5.06 -6.29 -11.85
CA ALA A 33 -6.52 -6.49 -11.76
C ALA A 33 -6.99 -6.55 -10.29
N LEU A 34 -6.24 -7.26 -9.43
CA LEU A 34 -6.54 -7.33 -8.00
C LEU A 34 -6.31 -5.99 -7.30
N THR A 35 -5.18 -5.33 -7.57
CA THR A 35 -4.86 -4.02 -6.98
C THR A 35 -5.91 -2.97 -7.35
N VAL A 36 -6.28 -2.88 -8.63
CA VAL A 36 -7.28 -1.92 -9.13
C VAL A 36 -8.66 -2.23 -8.56
N GLN A 37 -9.06 -3.51 -8.50
CA GLN A 37 -10.32 -3.90 -7.89
C GLN A 37 -10.35 -3.52 -6.40
N PHE A 38 -9.25 -3.75 -5.68
CA PHE A 38 -9.14 -3.35 -4.29
C PHE A 38 -9.26 -1.83 -4.11
N VAL A 39 -8.61 -1.04 -4.96
CA VAL A 39 -8.61 0.43 -4.83
C VAL A 39 -9.95 1.05 -5.22
N THR A 40 -10.49 0.66 -6.38
CA THR A 40 -11.68 1.28 -6.99
C THR A 40 -13.00 0.64 -6.56
N GLY A 41 -12.95 -0.57 -5.99
CA GLY A 41 -14.14 -1.37 -5.68
C GLY A 41 -14.83 -1.96 -6.91
N THR A 42 -14.29 -1.74 -8.12
CA THR A 42 -14.87 -2.26 -9.38
C THR A 42 -13.84 -3.10 -10.11
N PHE A 43 -14.31 -4.23 -10.67
CA PHE A 43 -13.45 -5.06 -11.52
C PHE A 43 -13.45 -4.53 -12.95
N ILE A 44 -12.28 -4.15 -13.45
CA ILE A 44 -12.10 -3.67 -14.82
C ILE A 44 -11.48 -4.82 -15.64
N GLU A 45 -12.23 -5.36 -16.61
CA GLU A 45 -11.77 -6.48 -17.44
C GLU A 45 -10.61 -6.13 -18.37
N LYS A 46 -10.53 -4.88 -18.83
CA LYS A 46 -9.48 -4.38 -19.71
C LYS A 46 -8.64 -3.37 -18.98
N TYR A 47 -7.48 -3.83 -18.52
CA TYR A 47 -6.50 -2.98 -17.88
C TYR A 47 -5.21 -3.01 -18.71
N ASP A 48 -4.69 -1.83 -19.03
CA ASP A 48 -3.44 -1.73 -19.78
C ASP A 48 -2.28 -2.20 -18.89
N PRO A 49 -1.40 -3.08 -19.39
CA PRO A 49 -0.31 -3.63 -18.59
C PRO A 49 0.58 -2.51 -18.04
N THR A 50 0.68 -2.45 -16.72
CA THR A 50 1.45 -1.45 -15.99
C THR A 50 2.94 -1.66 -16.11
N ILE A 51 3.69 -0.56 -16.16
CA ILE A 51 5.15 -0.55 -15.95
C ILE A 51 5.42 -0.51 -14.44
N GLU A 52 4.93 0.54 -13.77
CA GLU A 52 4.97 0.73 -12.32
C GLU A 52 3.88 1.75 -11.95
N ASP A 53 2.96 1.37 -11.06
CA ASP A 53 1.86 2.22 -10.60
C ASP A 53 1.82 2.33 -9.08
N PHE A 54 1.53 3.54 -8.60
CA PHE A 54 1.35 3.84 -7.19
C PHE A 54 -0.13 4.12 -6.91
N TYR A 55 -0.69 3.33 -6.01
CA TYR A 55 -2.04 3.51 -5.51
C TYR A 55 -2.01 3.90 -4.04
N ARG A 56 -2.92 4.77 -3.64
CA ARG A 56 -3.11 5.15 -2.24
C ARG A 56 -4.58 5.02 -1.89
N LYS A 57 -4.87 4.34 -0.78
CA LYS A 57 -6.24 4.11 -0.31
C LYS A 57 -6.32 4.31 1.19
N GLU A 58 -7.33 5.06 1.65
CA GLU A 58 -7.69 5.07 3.06
C GLU A 58 -8.36 3.75 3.42
N ILE A 59 -7.89 3.12 4.49
CA ILE A 59 -8.37 1.83 4.99
C ILE A 59 -8.57 1.91 6.50
N GLU A 60 -9.38 1.00 7.02
CA GLU A 60 -9.53 0.79 8.46
C GLU A 60 -8.76 -0.48 8.84
N VAL A 61 -7.81 -0.35 9.76
CA VAL A 61 -7.03 -1.47 10.32
C VAL A 61 -7.22 -1.46 11.83
N ASP A 62 -7.72 -2.55 12.39
CA ASP A 62 -8.00 -2.68 13.84
C ASP A 62 -8.81 -1.49 14.40
N SER A 63 -9.87 -1.11 13.68
CA SER A 63 -10.74 0.03 14.01
C SER A 63 -10.03 1.40 14.06
N SER A 64 -8.86 1.51 13.44
CA SER A 64 -8.09 2.74 13.33
C SER A 64 -7.95 3.17 11.86
N PRO A 65 -8.25 4.44 11.51
CA PRO A 65 -8.06 4.95 10.16
C PRO A 65 -6.58 4.96 9.80
N SER A 66 -6.26 4.44 8.62
CA SER A 66 -4.91 4.23 8.12
C SER A 66 -4.82 4.51 6.61
N VAL A 67 -3.63 4.78 6.12
CA VAL A 67 -3.32 4.91 4.70
C VAL A 67 -2.59 3.66 4.23
N LEU A 68 -3.03 3.07 3.13
CA LEU A 68 -2.30 2.03 2.43
C LEU A 68 -1.77 2.58 1.10
N GLU A 69 -0.46 2.54 0.93
CA GLU A 69 0.24 2.76 -0.32
C GLU A 69 0.56 1.40 -0.95
N ILE A 70 0.13 1.20 -2.19
CA ILE A 70 0.36 -0.02 -2.96
C ILE A 70 1.20 0.32 -4.17
N LEU A 71 2.33 -0.36 -4.29
CA LEU A 71 3.17 -0.35 -5.47
C LEU A 71 2.84 -1.58 -6.32
N ASP A 72 2.11 -1.36 -7.41
CA ASP A 72 1.87 -2.38 -8.43
C ASP A 72 3.00 -2.32 -9.46
N THR A 73 3.60 -3.48 -9.71
CA THR A 73 4.74 -3.58 -10.63
C THR A 73 4.39 -4.48 -11.80
N ALA A 74 4.86 -4.10 -13.00
CA ALA A 74 4.93 -5.05 -14.10
C ALA A 74 5.60 -6.32 -13.57
N GLY A 75 5.19 -7.50 -14.04
CA GLY A 75 5.78 -8.78 -13.59
C GLY A 75 7.27 -8.98 -13.90
N THR A 76 8.00 -7.90 -14.19
CA THR A 76 9.42 -7.84 -14.46
C THR A 76 10.16 -7.47 -13.17
N ILE A 77 10.74 -8.49 -12.53
CA ILE A 77 11.54 -8.42 -11.29
C ILE A 77 12.65 -7.34 -11.35
N LEU A 78 13.13 -7.03 -12.55
CA LEU A 78 14.29 -6.17 -12.79
C LEU A 78 14.10 -4.71 -12.34
N ALA A 79 12.89 -4.14 -12.46
CA ALA A 79 12.65 -2.74 -12.08
C ALA A 79 12.66 -2.52 -10.56
N ILE A 80 12.25 -3.53 -9.80
CA ILE A 80 11.99 -3.46 -8.35
C ILE A 80 13.28 -3.70 -7.56
N TYR A 81 14.13 -4.60 -8.06
CA TYR A 81 15.46 -4.84 -7.48
C TYR A 81 16.31 -3.56 -7.45
N LEU A 82 16.22 -2.72 -8.49
CA LEU A 82 16.94 -1.45 -8.53
C LEU A 82 16.40 -0.44 -7.49
N ARG A 83 15.08 -0.39 -7.27
CA ARG A 83 14.47 0.55 -6.31
C ARG A 83 14.76 0.16 -4.86
N LEU A 84 14.71 -1.13 -4.53
CA LEU A 84 15.07 -1.66 -3.20
C LEU A 84 16.58 -1.57 -2.88
N THR A 85 17.45 -1.60 -3.90
CA THR A 85 18.91 -1.48 -3.71
C THR A 85 19.41 -0.03 -3.76
N SER A 86 18.61 0.90 -4.29
CA SER A 86 18.93 2.33 -4.37
C SER A 86 18.59 3.15 -3.13
N THR A 87 17.77 2.62 -2.20
CA THR A 87 17.57 3.27 -0.90
C THR A 87 18.88 3.23 -0.11
N PRO A 88 19.52 4.38 0.16
CA PRO A 88 20.82 4.45 0.79
C PRO A 88 20.64 4.33 2.31
N CYS A 89 20.28 3.15 2.78
CA CYS A 89 20.52 2.77 4.16
C CYS A 89 20.55 1.24 4.25
N GLY A 90 21.70 0.71 4.63
CA GLY A 90 21.96 -0.71 4.79
C GLY A 90 21.02 -1.32 5.84
N ALA A 91 19.96 -1.96 5.37
CA ALA A 91 19.09 -2.81 6.17
C ALA A 91 18.95 -4.17 5.48
N LEU A 92 20.06 -4.90 5.39
CA LEU A 92 20.09 -6.36 5.22
C LEU A 92 21.51 -6.84 5.54
N LEU A 93 21.85 -6.82 6.83
CA LEU A 93 22.65 -7.81 7.57
C LEU A 93 22.59 -7.48 9.06
#